data_AF-A0A4Y2TFZ7-F1
#
_entry.id   AF-A0A4Y2TFZ7-F1
#
_cell.length_a   1.000
_cell.length_b   1.000
_cell.length_c   1.000
_cell.angle_alpha   90.00
_cell.angle_beta   90.00
_cell.angle_gamma   90.00
#
_symmetry.space_group_name_H-M   'P 1'
#
loop_
_entity.id
_entity.type
_entity.pdbx_description
1 polymer ?
#
loop_
_entity_poly.entity_id
_entity_poly.type
_entity_poly.pdbx_seq_one_letter_code
_entity_poly.pdbx_strand_id
1 'polypeptide(L)'
;MSSLTKYRKSELISLAADLNVELLPNDTVVNILIKIKESPDYDADFALDTIKCIREEKEIEEKRLERQEAEAAQIREYELEKLRLTQSNDTASVRSNASNGSQNYRIPSIKSVLSPFDPEKSDVSLFLTVFKRQADKLGIPDEELVTQLISVLPANMTELIIRDTGDDTDDFEVVKKILLERFRLSTDAYRVKYMTHQKGVNSLWKDLVFELNSYFNGWLEGAEVDTFEKLKDLMIADQIKRRASPEIKNTFCRQMGTDE
;
A
#
# COMPACT_ATOMS: atom_id res chain seq x y z
N MET A 1 -3.73 35.40 21.81
CA MET A 1 -2.38 34.81 21.94
C MET A 1 -2.45 33.66 22.94
N SER A 2 -2.25 32.42 22.49
CA SER A 2 -2.22 31.25 23.38
C SER A 2 -0.90 31.22 24.15
N SER A 3 -0.92 30.87 25.43
CA SER A 3 0.29 30.74 26.25
C SER A 3 0.66 29.27 26.41
N LEU A 4 1.97 28.96 26.44
CA LEU A 4 2.50 27.61 26.71
C LEU A 4 2.11 27.07 28.10
N THR A 5 1.57 27.92 28.99
CA THR A 5 1.12 27.56 30.34
C THR A 5 -0.08 26.62 30.39
N LYS A 6 -0.80 26.41 29.27
CA LYS A 6 -1.97 25.52 29.18
C LYS A 6 -1.64 24.07 28.79
N TYR A 7 -0.36 23.75 28.57
CA TYR A 7 0.09 22.44 28.10
C TYR A 7 0.63 21.60 29.26
N ARG A 8 0.44 20.27 29.17
CA ARG A 8 0.85 19.32 30.20
C ARG A 8 2.37 19.23 30.27
N LYS A 9 2.92 18.83 31.42
CA LYS A 9 4.36 18.63 31.61
C LYS A 9 4.98 17.74 30.52
N SER A 10 4.29 16.65 30.15
CA SER A 10 4.75 15.72 29.11
C SER A 10 4.74 16.29 27.68
N GLU A 11 3.93 17.31 27.40
CA GLU A 11 3.92 18.02 26.12
C GLU A 11 5.06 19.04 26.07
N LEU A 12 5.30 19.74 27.19
CA LEU A 12 6.39 20.70 27.34
C LEU A 12 7.78 20.04 27.31
N ILE A 13 7.90 18.81 27.84
CA ILE A 13 9.14 18.02 27.74
C ILE A 13 9.42 17.65 26.28
N SER A 14 8.40 17.21 25.53
CA SER A 14 8.56 16.93 24.09
C SER A 14 8.94 18.18 23.31
N LEU A 15 8.29 19.32 23.58
CA LEU A 15 8.65 20.60 22.97
C LEU A 15 10.11 21.00 23.28
N ALA A 16 10.55 20.84 24.53
CA ALA A 16 11.92 21.15 24.90
C ALA A 16 12.94 20.25 24.18
N ALA A 17 12.62 18.96 23.97
CA ALA A 17 13.46 18.06 23.19
C ALA A 17 13.56 18.50 21.73
N ASP A 18 12.45 18.91 21.11
CA ASP A 18 12.42 19.39 19.72
C ASP A 18 13.15 20.73 19.54
N LEU A 19 13.11 21.59 20.57
CA LEU A 19 13.87 22.85 20.63
C LEU A 19 15.32 22.66 21.11
N ASN A 20 15.76 21.41 21.30
CA ASN A 20 17.10 21.04 21.75
C ASN A 20 17.51 21.71 23.08
N VAL A 21 16.55 21.89 23.99
CA VAL A 21 16.72 22.47 25.32
C VAL A 21 16.98 21.35 26.34
N GLU A 22 18.12 21.41 27.03
CA GLU A 22 18.47 20.44 28.07
C GLU A 22 17.58 20.59 29.32
N LEU A 23 16.78 19.55 29.58
CA LEU A 23 15.96 19.43 30.78
C LEU A 23 16.62 18.48 31.79
N LEU A 24 16.51 18.84 33.07
CA LEU A 24 16.88 17.96 34.18
C LEU A 24 15.68 17.06 34.53
N PRO A 25 15.91 15.81 34.98
CA PRO A 25 14.83 14.87 35.31
C PRO A 25 13.78 15.41 36.31
N ASN A 26 14.19 16.33 37.20
CA ASN A 26 13.35 16.91 38.25
C ASN A 26 12.83 18.31 37.91
N ASP A 27 12.99 18.80 36.68
CA ASP A 27 12.50 20.13 36.32
C ASP A 27 10.97 20.20 36.50
N THR A 28 10.52 21.26 37.17
CA THR A 28 9.10 21.57 37.32
C THR A 28 8.55 22.18 36.02
N VAL A 29 7.24 22.18 35.84
CA VAL A 29 6.60 22.81 34.66
C VAL A 29 7.05 24.27 34.50
N VAL A 30 7.19 24.99 35.61
CA VAL A 30 7.66 26.38 35.61
C VAL A 30 9.11 26.48 35.13
N ASN A 31 10.01 25.62 35.62
CA ASN A 31 11.41 25.61 35.20
C ASN A 31 11.56 25.25 33.72
N ILE A 32 10.79 24.29 33.23
CA ILE A 32 10.78 23.90 31.81
C ILE A 32 10.36 25.09 30.94
N LEU A 33 9.29 25.79 31.31
CA LEU A 33 8.81 26.96 30.59
C LEU A 33 9.83 28.11 30.57
N ILE A 34 10.57 28.31 31.67
CA ILE A 34 11.64 29.31 31.74
C ILE A 34 12.76 28.94 30.77
N LYS A 35 13.27 27.70 30.84
CA LYS A 35 14.35 27.23 29.96
C LYS A 35 14.00 27.29 28.48
N ILE A 36 12.75 26.97 28.13
CA ILE A 36 12.26 27.09 26.74
C ILE A 36 12.30 28.55 26.29
N LYS A 37 11.85 29.49 27.13
CA LYS A 37 11.80 30.92 26.81
C LYS A 37 13.17 31.60 26.80
N GLU A 38 14.12 31.08 27.57
CA GLU A 38 15.50 31.57 27.65
C GLU A 38 16.39 30.99 26.54
N SER A 39 15.88 30.04 25.74
CA SER A 39 16.61 29.51 24.60
C SER A 39 16.90 30.61 23.55
N PRO A 40 18.12 30.70 23.01
CA PRO A 40 18.47 31.70 21.99
C PRO A 40 17.64 31.54 20.70
N ASP A 41 17.12 30.35 20.45
CA ASP A 41 16.30 30.00 19.29
C ASP A 41 14.79 30.03 19.60
N TYR A 42 14.38 30.63 20.73
CA TYR A 42 12.97 30.70 21.12
C TYR A 42 12.19 31.67 20.23
N ASP A 43 11.27 31.11 19.45
CA ASP A 43 10.19 31.84 18.78
C ASP A 43 8.83 31.43 19.36
N ALA A 44 8.02 32.41 19.77
CA ALA A 44 6.78 32.16 20.49
C ALA A 44 5.69 31.53 19.61
N ASP A 45 5.62 31.91 18.33
CA ASP A 45 4.63 31.38 17.40
C ASP A 45 5.01 29.96 16.95
N PHE A 46 6.30 29.74 16.68
CA PHE A 46 6.87 28.43 16.38
C PHE A 46 6.65 27.46 17.55
N ALA A 47 7.02 27.84 18.78
CA ALA A 47 6.86 26.98 19.95
C ALA A 47 5.40 26.59 20.20
N LEU A 48 4.44 27.49 19.90
CA LEU A 48 3.02 27.22 20.00
C LEU A 48 2.51 26.28 18.91
N ASP A 49 3.04 26.39 17.69
CA ASP A 49 2.69 25.51 16.58
C ASP A 49 3.24 24.11 16.83
N THR A 50 4.51 23.99 17.21
CA THR A 50 5.17 22.70 17.53
C THR A 50 4.43 21.95 18.64
N ILE A 51 4.09 22.61 19.75
CA ILE A 51 3.38 21.93 20.85
C ILE A 51 1.93 21.56 20.51
N LYS A 52 1.33 22.28 19.55
CA LYS A 52 0.02 21.91 19.01
C LYS A 52 0.14 20.65 18.16
N CYS A 53 1.14 20.55 17.29
CA CYS A 53 1.44 19.35 16.51
C CYS A 53 1.70 18.13 17.43
N ILE A 54 2.52 18.29 18.47
CA ILE A 54 2.80 17.22 19.46
C ILE A 54 1.51 16.69 20.11
N ARG A 55 0.57 17.59 20.43
CA ARG A 55 -0.71 17.19 21.03
C ARG A 55 -1.59 16.42 20.05
N GLU A 56 -1.71 16.92 18.83
CA GLU A 56 -2.51 16.27 17.78
C GLU A 56 -1.94 14.88 17.43
N GLU A 57 -0.62 14.75 17.35
CA GLU A 57 0.06 13.47 17.10
C GLU A 57 -0.18 12.46 18.23
N LYS A 58 -0.10 12.88 19.50
CA LYS A 58 -0.42 12.01 20.64
C LYS A 58 -1.87 11.54 20.65
N GLU A 59 -2.82 12.41 20.31
CA GLU A 59 -4.24 12.03 20.23
C GLU A 59 -4.50 11.03 19.09
N ILE A 60 -3.82 11.19 17.96
CA ILE A 60 -3.89 10.25 16.84
C ILE A 60 -3.33 8.88 17.26
N GLU A 61 -2.19 8.84 17.94
CA GLU A 61 -1.57 7.59 18.34
C GLU A 61 -2.39 6.84 19.41
N GLU A 62 -2.97 7.56 20.37
CA GLU A 62 -3.89 6.98 21.37
C GLU A 62 -5.12 6.34 20.70
N LYS A 63 -5.76 7.03 19.74
CA LYS A 63 -6.89 6.47 18.98
C LYS A 63 -6.50 5.26 18.13
N ARG A 64 -5.24 5.19 17.67
CA ARG A 64 -4.74 4.04 16.90
C ARG A 64 -4.52 2.83 17.79
N LEU A 65 -3.95 3.04 18.98
CA LEU A 65 -3.79 1.99 19.97
C LEU A 65 -5.15 1.43 20.40
N GLU A 66 -6.13 2.31 20.69
CA GLU A 66 -7.49 1.89 21.04
C GLU A 66 -8.17 1.08 19.92
N ARG A 67 -8.01 1.49 18.66
CA ARG A 67 -8.53 0.72 17.51
C ARG A 67 -7.84 -0.63 17.35
N GLN A 68 -6.51 -0.69 17.49
CA GLN A 68 -5.77 -1.96 17.41
C GLN A 68 -6.18 -2.92 18.54
N GLU A 69 -6.36 -2.42 19.76
CA GLU A 69 -6.84 -3.22 20.88
C GLU A 69 -8.28 -3.71 20.65
N ALA A 70 -9.15 -2.87 20.09
CA ALA A 70 -10.52 -3.25 19.73
C ALA A 70 -10.56 -4.31 18.62
N GLU A 71 -9.75 -4.18 17.57
CA GLU A 71 -9.63 -5.17 16.49
C GLU A 71 -9.09 -6.50 17.03
N ALA A 72 -8.04 -6.45 17.87
CA ALA A 72 -7.50 -7.66 18.52
C ALA A 72 -8.51 -8.33 19.47
N ALA A 73 -9.35 -7.55 20.16
CA ALA A 73 -10.44 -8.07 20.97
C ALA A 73 -11.51 -8.76 20.12
N GLN A 74 -11.92 -8.15 19.00
CA GLN A 74 -12.88 -8.76 18.06
C GLN A 74 -12.36 -10.06 17.44
N ILE A 75 -11.07 -10.11 17.07
CA ILE A 75 -10.45 -11.33 16.55
C ILE A 75 -10.48 -12.44 17.61
N ARG A 76 -10.10 -12.14 18.86
CA ARG A 76 -10.15 -13.12 19.96
C ARG A 76 -11.57 -13.61 20.25
N GLU A 77 -12.56 -12.73 20.18
CA GLU A 77 -13.97 -13.09 20.37
C GLU A 77 -14.46 -14.00 19.24
N TYR A 78 -14.13 -13.68 17.99
CA TYR A 78 -14.45 -14.51 16.83
C TYR A 78 -13.79 -15.91 16.91
N GLU A 79 -12.54 -15.99 17.35
CA GLU A 79 -11.83 -17.26 17.56
C GLU A 79 -12.48 -18.12 18.65
N LEU A 80 -12.88 -17.50 19.78
CA LEU A 80 -13.59 -18.18 20.86
C LEU A 80 -14.97 -18.69 20.41
N GLU A 81 -15.71 -17.91 19.63
CA GLU A 81 -17.02 -18.29 19.10
C GLU A 81 -16.91 -19.46 18.13
N LYS A 82 -15.90 -19.43 17.24
CA LYS A 82 -15.59 -20.55 16.34
C LYS A 82 -15.28 -21.84 17.11
N LEU A 83 -14.53 -21.75 18.20
CA LEU A 83 -14.21 -22.91 19.05
C LEU A 83 -15.47 -23.48 19.75
N ARG A 84 -16.39 -22.61 20.16
CA ARG A 84 -17.69 -22.98 20.76
C ARG A 84 -18.60 -23.74 19.79
N LEU A 85 -18.67 -23.27 18.55
CA LEU A 85 -19.42 -23.92 17.47
C LEU A 85 -18.83 -25.30 17.13
N THR A 86 -17.49 -25.43 17.10
CA THR A 86 -16.85 -26.74 16.87
C THR A 86 -17.10 -27.74 17.99
N GLN A 87 -17.05 -27.32 19.26
CA GLN A 87 -17.37 -28.21 20.40
C GLN A 87 -18.84 -28.64 20.43
N SER A 88 -19.75 -27.81 19.91
CA SER A 88 -21.18 -28.12 19.87
C SER A 88 -21.50 -29.15 18.77
N ASN A 89 -20.79 -29.10 17.63
CA ASN A 89 -20.95 -30.06 16.53
C ASN A 89 -20.40 -31.47 16.85
N ASP A 90 -19.40 -31.61 17.72
CA ASP A 90 -18.84 -32.90 18.10
C ASP A 90 -19.80 -33.76 18.96
N THR A 91 -20.89 -33.19 19.48
CA THR A 91 -21.92 -33.95 20.21
C THR A 91 -23.06 -34.47 19.32
N ALA A 92 -23.12 -34.05 18.05
CA ALA A 92 -24.16 -34.46 17.10
C ALA A 92 -23.67 -35.47 16.03
N SER A 93 -22.36 -35.67 15.90
CA SER A 93 -21.76 -36.51 14.86
C SER A 93 -21.48 -37.95 15.32
N VAL A 94 -22.49 -38.61 15.89
CA VAL A 94 -22.54 -40.10 15.96
C VAL A 94 -23.88 -40.56 15.41
N ARG A 95 -24.15 -40.28 14.14
CA ARG A 95 -25.15 -41.00 13.33
C ARG A 95 -25.12 -40.51 11.89
N SER A 96 -24.36 -41.20 11.05
CA SER A 96 -24.82 -41.66 9.73
C SER A 96 -23.68 -42.37 9.01
N ASN A 97 -23.79 -43.70 8.93
CA ASN A 97 -23.10 -44.49 7.92
C ASN A 97 -23.97 -44.54 6.65
N ALA A 98 -23.26 -44.72 5.53
CA ALA A 98 -23.71 -45.15 4.21
C ALA A 98 -24.24 -44.08 3.24
N SER A 99 -23.38 -43.67 2.31
CA SER A 99 -23.66 -43.89 0.89
C SER A 99 -22.37 -43.85 0.06
N ASN A 100 -22.17 -44.90 -0.73
CA ASN A 100 -21.24 -44.91 -1.86
C ASN A 100 -21.69 -43.85 -2.87
N GLY A 101 -20.81 -42.94 -3.22
CA GLY A 101 -21.01 -41.99 -4.30
C GLY A 101 -19.68 -41.39 -4.68
N SER A 102 -19.25 -41.66 -5.92
CA SER A 102 -18.10 -41.08 -6.62
C SER A 102 -17.64 -39.75 -6.02
N GLN A 103 -16.47 -39.75 -5.38
CA GLN A 103 -15.80 -38.52 -5.00
C GLN A 103 -15.44 -37.78 -6.30
N ASN A 104 -16.34 -36.91 -6.75
CA ASN A 104 -15.97 -35.82 -7.64
C ASN A 104 -14.88 -35.06 -6.90
N TYR A 105 -13.63 -35.20 -7.34
CA TYR A 105 -12.54 -34.32 -6.95
C TYR A 105 -12.93 -32.90 -7.39
N ARG A 106 -13.71 -32.19 -6.57
CA ARG A 106 -13.98 -30.77 -6.78
C ARG A 106 -12.66 -30.06 -6.54
N ILE A 107 -12.04 -29.61 -7.63
CA ILE A 107 -10.90 -28.71 -7.58
C ILE A 107 -11.30 -27.51 -6.71
N PRO A 108 -10.52 -27.16 -5.67
CA PRO A 108 -10.82 -26.02 -4.84
C PRO A 108 -10.88 -24.74 -5.67
N SER A 109 -11.99 -24.00 -5.61
CA SER A 109 -12.17 -22.80 -6.44
C SER A 109 -11.54 -21.58 -5.77
N ILE A 110 -10.60 -20.96 -6.49
CA ILE A 110 -9.88 -19.79 -5.98
C ILE A 110 -10.80 -18.56 -5.80
N LYS A 111 -11.94 -18.52 -6.50
CA LYS A 111 -12.98 -17.47 -6.35
C LYS A 111 -13.53 -17.35 -4.92
N SER A 112 -13.40 -18.41 -4.12
CA SER A 112 -13.86 -18.39 -2.73
C SER A 112 -12.89 -17.70 -1.78
N VAL A 113 -11.64 -17.48 -2.19
CA VAL A 113 -10.55 -16.94 -1.36
C VAL A 113 -9.96 -15.65 -1.91
N LEU A 114 -10.04 -15.44 -3.23
CA LEU A 114 -9.49 -14.27 -3.92
C LEU A 114 -10.62 -13.44 -4.55
N SER A 115 -10.60 -12.14 -4.30
CA SER A 115 -11.49 -11.20 -4.99
C SER A 115 -11.13 -11.10 -6.48
N PRO A 116 -12.11 -10.85 -7.37
CA PRO A 116 -11.85 -10.61 -8.78
C PRO A 116 -10.86 -9.46 -8.99
N PHE A 117 -10.02 -9.57 -10.02
CA PHE A 117 -9.05 -8.53 -10.34
C PHE A 117 -9.73 -7.25 -10.83
N ASP A 118 -9.32 -6.11 -10.26
CA ASP A 118 -9.74 -4.77 -10.67
C ASP A 118 -8.53 -4.03 -11.29
N PRO A 119 -8.45 -3.86 -12.63
CA PRO A 119 -7.33 -3.21 -13.30
C PRO A 119 -7.15 -1.72 -12.94
N GLU A 120 -8.17 -1.05 -12.42
CA GLU A 120 -8.06 0.36 -12.06
C GLU A 120 -7.45 0.54 -10.67
N LYS A 121 -7.67 -0.42 -9.78
CA LYS A 121 -7.30 -0.33 -8.35
C LYS A 121 -6.19 -1.27 -7.92
N SER A 122 -5.89 -2.29 -8.70
CA SER A 122 -5.00 -3.38 -8.31
C SER A 122 -3.80 -3.47 -9.25
N ASP A 123 -2.63 -3.71 -8.67
CA ASP A 123 -1.41 -4.00 -9.43
C ASP A 123 -1.44 -5.47 -9.92
N VAL A 124 -1.22 -5.69 -11.21
CA VAL A 124 -1.27 -7.05 -11.82
C VAL A 124 -0.17 -7.96 -11.28
N SER A 125 1.03 -7.44 -11.01
CA SER A 125 2.13 -8.23 -10.46
C SER A 125 1.84 -8.69 -9.03
N LEU A 126 1.32 -7.78 -8.20
CA LEU A 126 0.86 -8.11 -6.86
C LEU A 126 -0.28 -9.11 -6.89
N PHE A 127 -1.27 -8.92 -7.77
CA PHE A 127 -2.39 -9.84 -7.92
C PHE A 127 -1.94 -11.25 -8.31
N LEU A 128 -1.07 -11.38 -9.33
CA LEU A 128 -0.54 -12.68 -9.77
C LEU A 128 0.30 -13.36 -8.66
N THR A 129 1.02 -12.59 -7.85
CA THR A 129 1.76 -13.11 -6.69
C THR A 129 0.81 -13.65 -5.62
N VAL A 130 -0.24 -12.89 -5.28
CA VAL A 130 -1.24 -13.34 -4.30
C VAL A 130 -2.01 -14.55 -4.83
N PHE A 131 -2.37 -14.54 -6.11
CA PHE A 131 -3.02 -15.66 -6.80
C PHE A 131 -2.19 -16.95 -6.65
N LYS A 132 -0.90 -16.93 -7.02
CA LYS A 132 -0.02 -18.12 -6.96
C LYS A 132 0.07 -18.66 -5.54
N ARG A 133 0.25 -17.77 -4.56
CA ARG A 133 0.28 -18.16 -3.13
C ARG A 133 -1.02 -18.80 -2.66
N GLN A 134 -2.18 -18.37 -3.17
CA GLN A 134 -3.46 -19.00 -2.80
C GLN A 134 -3.67 -20.32 -3.53
N ALA A 135 -3.26 -20.42 -4.80
CA ALA A 135 -3.28 -21.66 -5.54
C ALA A 135 -2.42 -22.75 -4.86
N ASP A 136 -1.21 -22.40 -4.42
CA ASP A 136 -0.32 -23.28 -3.67
C ASP A 136 -0.98 -23.77 -2.36
N LYS A 137 -1.61 -22.86 -1.61
CA LYS A 137 -2.32 -23.20 -0.36
C LYS A 137 -3.51 -24.12 -0.58
N LEU A 138 -4.18 -23.98 -1.71
CA LEU A 138 -5.32 -24.81 -2.10
C LEU A 138 -4.89 -26.12 -2.79
N GLY A 139 -3.59 -26.31 -3.03
CA GLY A 139 -3.06 -27.48 -3.73
C GLY A 139 -3.56 -27.57 -5.18
N ILE A 140 -3.75 -26.43 -5.84
CA ILE A 140 -4.17 -26.38 -7.24
C ILE A 140 -2.99 -26.85 -8.11
N PRO A 141 -3.18 -27.86 -8.98
CA PRO A 141 -2.11 -28.32 -9.86
C PRO A 141 -1.77 -27.26 -10.92
N ASP A 142 -0.52 -27.26 -11.38
CA ASP A 142 -0.02 -26.27 -12.35
C ASP A 142 -0.87 -26.19 -13.62
N GLU A 143 -1.37 -27.34 -14.08
CA GLU A 143 -2.26 -27.52 -15.24
C GLU A 143 -3.58 -26.74 -15.10
N GLU A 144 -4.03 -26.46 -13.87
CA GLU A 144 -5.30 -25.78 -13.59
C GLU A 144 -5.10 -24.30 -13.24
N LEU A 145 -3.85 -23.82 -13.14
CA LEU A 145 -3.56 -22.45 -12.74
C LEU A 145 -4.18 -21.43 -13.71
N VAL A 146 -4.07 -21.66 -15.03
CA VAL A 146 -4.62 -20.71 -16.00
C VAL A 146 -6.14 -20.70 -15.97
N THR A 147 -6.78 -21.87 -15.88
CA THR A 147 -8.23 -21.99 -15.74
C THR A 147 -8.74 -21.25 -14.51
N GLN A 148 -8.06 -21.41 -13.37
CA GLN A 148 -8.42 -20.71 -12.13
C GLN A 148 -8.15 -19.21 -12.24
N LEU A 149 -7.09 -18.79 -12.92
CA LEU A 149 -6.76 -17.39 -13.17
C LEU A 149 -7.81 -16.69 -14.03
N ILE A 150 -8.19 -17.29 -15.17
CA ILE A 150 -9.27 -16.78 -16.04
C ILE A 150 -10.56 -16.57 -15.25
N SER A 151 -10.82 -17.45 -14.28
CA SER A 151 -12.03 -17.40 -13.47
C SER A 151 -12.14 -16.15 -12.57
N VAL A 152 -11.01 -15.53 -12.23
CA VAL A 152 -10.91 -14.34 -11.36
C VAL A 152 -10.51 -13.07 -12.12
N LEU A 153 -10.19 -13.17 -13.41
CA LEU A 153 -9.89 -12.02 -14.26
C LEU A 153 -11.16 -11.47 -14.93
N PRO A 154 -11.21 -10.16 -15.21
CA PRO A 154 -12.30 -9.56 -15.98
C PRO A 154 -12.23 -9.99 -17.46
N ALA A 155 -13.38 -9.99 -18.13
CA ALA A 155 -13.54 -10.59 -19.47
C ALA A 155 -12.58 -10.03 -20.53
N ASN A 156 -12.30 -8.73 -20.48
CA ASN A 156 -11.35 -8.07 -21.38
C ASN A 156 -9.92 -8.62 -21.27
N MET A 157 -9.51 -9.17 -20.12
CA MET A 157 -8.21 -9.82 -19.95
C MET A 157 -8.21 -11.26 -20.42
N THR A 158 -9.31 -11.97 -20.18
CA THR A 158 -9.50 -13.32 -20.68
C THR A 158 -9.42 -13.35 -22.21
N GLU A 159 -10.02 -12.36 -22.87
CA GLU A 159 -9.90 -12.18 -24.33
C GLU A 159 -8.45 -11.91 -24.79
N LEU A 160 -7.67 -11.14 -24.01
CA LEU A 160 -6.25 -10.91 -24.30
C LEU A 160 -5.45 -12.20 -24.20
N ILE A 161 -5.68 -13.01 -23.17
CA ILE A 161 -5.01 -14.30 -22.99
C ILE A 161 -5.33 -15.18 -24.20
N ILE A 162 -6.60 -15.44 -24.49
CA ILE A 162 -7.02 -16.30 -25.62
C ILE A 162 -6.43 -15.84 -26.95
N ARG A 163 -6.33 -14.53 -27.19
CA ARG A 163 -5.79 -13.98 -28.44
C ARG A 163 -4.26 -14.09 -28.51
N ASP A 164 -3.57 -13.81 -27.41
CA ASP A 164 -2.12 -13.61 -27.41
C ASP A 164 -1.33 -14.89 -27.03
N THR A 165 -1.96 -15.92 -26.43
CA THR A 165 -1.31 -17.22 -26.13
C THR A 165 -1.42 -18.29 -27.22
N GLY A 166 -2.32 -18.16 -28.20
CA GLY A 166 -2.48 -19.17 -29.26
C GLY A 166 -2.79 -20.57 -28.70
N ASP A 167 -1.96 -21.57 -29.02
CA ASP A 167 -2.09 -22.96 -28.55
C ASP A 167 -1.44 -23.23 -27.17
N ASP A 168 -0.68 -22.27 -26.61
CA ASP A 168 0.03 -22.41 -25.31
C ASP A 168 -0.81 -21.83 -24.13
N THR A 169 -2.14 -21.93 -24.19
CA THR A 169 -3.06 -21.35 -23.18
C THR A 169 -2.90 -21.93 -21.78
N ASP A 170 -2.21 -23.06 -21.62
CA ASP A 170 -2.14 -23.78 -20.36
C ASP A 170 -0.85 -23.47 -19.57
N ASP A 171 0.11 -22.74 -20.15
CA ASP A 171 1.34 -22.33 -19.45
C ASP A 171 1.13 -21.02 -18.67
N PHE A 172 1.09 -21.16 -17.34
CA PHE A 172 0.95 -20.03 -16.43
C PHE A 172 2.06 -18.97 -16.55
N GLU A 173 3.31 -19.37 -16.80
CA GLU A 173 4.42 -18.40 -16.88
C GLU A 173 4.36 -17.60 -18.20
N VAL A 174 3.87 -18.21 -19.29
CA VAL A 174 3.59 -17.49 -20.55
C VAL A 174 2.45 -16.50 -20.36
N VAL A 175 1.33 -16.94 -19.78
CA VAL A 175 0.16 -16.08 -19.47
C VAL A 175 0.55 -14.92 -18.55
N LYS A 176 1.30 -15.21 -17.49
CA LYS A 176 1.82 -14.20 -16.56
C LYS A 176 2.68 -13.17 -17.28
N LYS A 177 3.57 -13.59 -18.19
CA LYS A 177 4.39 -12.66 -18.97
C LYS A 177 3.54 -11.73 -19.83
N ILE A 178 2.56 -12.28 -20.57
CA ILE A 178 1.65 -11.49 -21.41
C ILE A 178 0.84 -10.50 -20.58
N LEU A 179 0.29 -10.93 -19.44
CA LEU A 179 -0.46 -10.05 -18.54
C LEU A 179 0.43 -8.93 -17.98
N LEU A 180 1.66 -9.26 -17.57
CA LEU A 180 2.61 -8.26 -17.09
C LEU A 180 3.03 -7.28 -18.19
N GLU A 181 3.22 -7.72 -19.44
CA GLU A 181 3.56 -6.85 -20.57
C GLU A 181 2.38 -5.96 -20.99
N ARG A 182 1.16 -6.50 -21.01
CA ARG A 182 -0.05 -5.74 -21.40
C ARG A 182 -0.52 -4.76 -20.34
N PHE A 183 -0.37 -5.12 -19.07
CA PHE A 183 -0.79 -4.29 -17.93
C PHE A 183 0.37 -3.60 -17.24
N ARG A 184 1.59 -3.69 -17.81
CA ARG A 184 2.67 -2.78 -17.47
C ARG A 184 2.13 -1.37 -17.67
N LEU A 185 2.02 -0.63 -16.57
CA LEU A 185 1.71 0.78 -16.64
C LEU A 185 2.75 1.41 -17.59
N SER A 186 2.30 2.21 -18.55
CA SER A 186 3.23 2.96 -19.37
C SER A 186 4.14 3.79 -18.48
N THR A 187 5.35 4.09 -18.95
CA THR A 187 6.32 4.95 -18.25
C THR A 187 5.67 6.24 -17.74
N ASP A 188 4.76 6.81 -18.52
CA ASP A 188 3.97 8.00 -18.15
C ASP A 188 2.88 7.73 -17.11
N ALA A 189 2.25 6.55 -17.09
CA ALA A 189 1.27 6.19 -16.08
C ALA A 189 1.91 6.00 -14.70
N TYR A 190 3.09 5.37 -14.64
CA TYR A 190 3.91 5.30 -13.41
C TYR A 190 4.29 6.68 -12.90
N ARG A 191 4.76 7.55 -13.80
CA ARG A 191 5.06 8.95 -13.51
C ARG A 191 3.86 9.70 -12.93
N VAL A 192 2.69 9.61 -13.56
CA VAL A 192 1.49 10.30 -13.10
C VAL A 192 1.08 9.78 -11.72
N LYS A 193 1.05 8.45 -11.52
CA LYS A 193 0.77 7.87 -10.20
C LYS A 193 1.77 8.35 -9.15
N TYR A 194 3.07 8.32 -9.42
CA TYR A 194 4.08 8.85 -8.50
C TYR A 194 3.81 10.32 -8.10
N MET A 195 3.39 11.16 -9.05
CA MET A 195 3.18 12.60 -8.82
C MET A 195 1.85 12.95 -8.15
N THR A 196 0.80 12.15 -8.36
CA THR A 196 -0.56 12.46 -7.89
C THR A 196 -1.05 11.57 -6.76
N HIS A 197 -0.36 10.45 -6.50
CA HIS A 197 -0.78 9.50 -5.48
C HIS A 197 -0.66 10.11 -4.09
N GLN A 198 -1.72 9.94 -3.30
CA GLN A 198 -1.83 10.50 -1.96
C GLN A 198 -2.11 9.38 -0.96
N LYS A 199 -1.75 9.62 0.29
CA LYS A 199 -2.05 8.69 1.37
C LYS A 199 -3.56 8.45 1.44
N GLY A 200 -3.99 7.20 1.33
CA GLY A 200 -5.37 6.83 1.62
C GLY A 200 -5.72 7.16 3.08
N VAL A 201 -6.98 7.55 3.33
CA VAL A 201 -7.49 7.99 4.64
C VAL A 201 -7.14 7.01 5.77
N ASN A 202 -7.15 5.70 5.47
CA ASN A 202 -6.87 4.63 6.42
C ASN A 202 -5.53 3.88 6.19
N SER A 203 -4.70 4.33 5.24
CA SER A 203 -3.41 3.68 4.91
C SER A 203 -2.26 4.18 5.81
N LEU A 204 -1.23 3.35 6.01
CA LEU A 204 -0.04 3.73 6.80
C LEU A 204 0.92 4.54 5.93
N TRP A 205 1.71 5.43 6.53
CA TRP A 205 2.75 6.18 5.80
C TRP A 205 3.77 5.26 5.13
N LYS A 206 4.10 4.12 5.76
CA LYS A 206 4.97 3.11 5.16
C LYS A 206 4.38 2.49 3.89
N ASP A 207 3.05 2.38 3.81
CA ASP A 207 2.37 1.83 2.63
C ASP A 207 2.46 2.85 1.49
N LEU A 208 2.27 4.14 1.80
CA LEU A 208 2.50 5.21 0.82
C LEU A 208 3.96 5.24 0.34
N VAL A 209 4.94 5.10 1.24
CA VAL A 209 6.37 5.06 0.85
C VAL A 209 6.65 3.86 -0.04
N PHE A 210 6.10 2.69 0.30
CA PHE A 210 6.23 1.49 -0.52
C PHE A 210 5.61 1.68 -1.91
N GLU A 211 4.40 2.24 -1.98
CA GLU A 211 3.70 2.53 -3.22
C GLU A 211 4.43 3.57 -4.08
N LEU A 212 4.91 4.67 -3.48
CA LEU A 212 5.70 5.68 -4.17
C LEU A 212 7.02 5.11 -4.69
N ASN A 213 7.72 4.27 -3.92
CA ASN A 213 8.93 3.58 -4.39
C ASN A 213 8.61 2.64 -5.56
N SER A 214 7.53 1.89 -5.49
CA SER A 214 7.07 1.02 -6.58
C SER A 214 6.81 1.82 -7.86
N TYR A 215 6.05 2.92 -7.75
CA TYR A 215 5.76 3.77 -8.91
C TYR A 215 7.00 4.46 -9.47
N PHE A 216 7.89 4.92 -8.61
CA PHE A 216 9.14 5.53 -9.02
C PHE A 216 10.04 4.53 -9.74
N ASN A 217 10.24 3.33 -9.19
CA ASN A 217 11.04 2.29 -9.83
C ASN A 217 10.44 1.85 -11.17
N GLY A 218 9.11 1.67 -11.25
CA GLY A 218 8.43 1.40 -12.52
C GLY A 218 8.62 2.51 -13.56
N TRP A 219 8.65 3.77 -13.12
CA TRP A 219 8.97 4.90 -13.99
C TRP A 219 10.43 4.86 -14.48
N LEU A 220 11.39 4.55 -13.61
CA LEU A 220 12.81 4.44 -13.97
C LEU A 220 13.08 3.28 -14.93
N GLU A 221 12.49 2.11 -14.67
CA GLU A 221 12.60 0.94 -15.56
C GLU A 221 12.05 1.25 -16.95
N GLY A 222 10.86 1.86 -17.03
CA GLY A 222 10.24 2.23 -18.30
C GLY A 222 10.93 3.38 -19.04
N ALA A 223 11.76 4.16 -18.34
CA ALA A 223 12.58 5.22 -18.93
C ALA A 223 14.03 4.77 -19.18
N GLU A 224 14.35 3.48 -18.97
CA GLU A 224 15.68 2.89 -19.12
C GLU A 224 16.78 3.65 -18.35
N VAL A 225 16.43 4.14 -17.15
CA VAL A 225 17.33 4.87 -16.26
C VAL A 225 18.10 3.90 -15.39
N ASP A 226 19.36 3.70 -15.73
CA ASP A 226 20.32 2.81 -15.05
C ASP A 226 21.46 3.56 -14.33
N THR A 227 21.54 4.88 -14.51
CA THR A 227 22.61 5.72 -13.97
C THR A 227 22.07 6.97 -13.31
N PHE A 228 22.81 7.50 -12.34
CA PHE A 228 22.46 8.74 -11.65
C PHE A 228 22.35 9.94 -12.62
N GLU A 229 23.18 9.98 -13.67
CA GLU A 229 23.11 11.04 -14.69
C GLU A 229 21.80 10.98 -15.48
N LYS A 230 21.42 9.80 -15.98
CA LYS A 230 20.12 9.60 -16.64
C LYS A 230 18.94 9.94 -15.72
N LEU A 231 19.05 9.64 -14.43
CA LEU A 231 18.04 10.01 -13.44
C LEU A 231 17.91 11.54 -13.33
N LYS A 232 19.04 12.25 -13.20
CA LYS A 232 19.07 13.71 -13.13
C LYS A 232 18.43 14.33 -14.38
N ASP A 233 18.79 13.82 -15.56
CA ASP A 233 18.25 14.29 -16.84
C ASP A 233 16.74 14.02 -16.94
N LEU A 234 16.29 12.84 -16.50
CA LEU A 234 14.86 12.50 -16.42
C LEU A 234 14.10 13.49 -15.51
N MET A 235 14.65 13.79 -14.32
CA MET A 235 14.01 14.73 -13.39
C MET A 235 13.95 16.15 -13.95
N ILE A 236 14.99 16.60 -14.65
CA ILE A 236 15.03 17.93 -15.28
C ILE A 236 14.03 17.99 -16.45
N ALA A 237 14.05 16.99 -17.33
CA ALA A 237 13.11 16.89 -18.46
C ALA A 237 11.66 16.86 -17.97
N ASP A 238 11.39 16.16 -16.87
CA ASP A 238 10.08 16.12 -16.23
C ASP A 238 9.60 17.50 -15.78
N GLN A 239 10.46 18.23 -15.06
CA GLN A 239 10.14 19.57 -14.56
C GLN A 239 9.91 20.57 -15.70
N ILE A 240 10.69 20.49 -16.79
CA ILE A 240 10.49 21.31 -17.98
C ILE A 240 9.14 20.98 -18.62
N LYS A 241 8.81 19.71 -18.82
CA LYS A 241 7.52 19.27 -19.39
C LYS A 241 6.30 19.76 -18.57
N ARG A 242 6.44 19.86 -17.24
CA ARG A 242 5.38 20.36 -16.34
C ARG A 242 5.21 21.88 -16.40
N ARG A 243 6.30 22.62 -16.60
CA ARG A 243 6.31 24.09 -16.61
C ARG A 243 6.16 24.70 -18.01
N ALA A 244 6.34 23.89 -19.05
CA ALA A 244 6.19 24.31 -20.44
C ALA A 244 4.72 24.63 -20.77
N SER A 245 4.47 25.85 -21.26
CA SER A 245 3.20 26.25 -21.88
C SER A 245 2.86 25.34 -23.07
N PRO A 246 1.57 25.20 -23.46
CA PRO A 246 1.13 24.33 -24.56
C PRO A 246 1.90 24.53 -25.87
N GLU A 247 2.34 25.75 -26.16
CA GLU A 247 3.11 26.14 -27.35
C GLU A 247 4.52 25.53 -27.41
N ILE A 248 5.16 25.27 -26.26
CA ILE A 248 6.50 24.68 -26.16
C ILE A 248 6.43 23.15 -26.25
N LYS A 249 5.32 22.53 -25.83
CA LYS A 249 5.14 21.06 -25.93
C LYS A 249 5.16 20.56 -27.38
N ASN A 250 4.59 21.31 -28.33
CA ASN A 250 4.62 20.97 -29.76
C ASN A 250 5.99 21.16 -30.42
N THR A 251 6.84 22.03 -29.88
CA THR A 251 8.19 22.28 -30.45
C THR A 251 9.23 21.33 -29.87
N PHE A 252 9.09 20.92 -28.61
CA PHE A 252 9.99 19.96 -27.97
C PHE A 252 9.81 18.53 -28.50
N CYS A 253 8.56 18.09 -28.76
CA CYS A 253 8.31 16.79 -29.42
C CYS A 253 8.92 16.72 -30.83
N ARG A 254 8.96 17.85 -31.56
CA ARG A 254 9.59 17.92 -32.90
C ARG A 254 11.11 17.87 -32.89
N GLN A 255 11.77 18.28 -31.81
CA GLN A 255 13.24 18.36 -31.74
C GLN A 255 13.87 17.10 -31.13
N MET A 256 13.11 16.31 -30.36
CA MET A 256 13.61 15.08 -29.70
C MET A 256 13.32 13.78 -30.48
N GLY A 257 12.73 13.85 -31.68
CA GLY A 257 12.69 12.72 -32.61
C GLY A 257 12.04 11.45 -32.05
N THR A 258 10.90 11.57 -31.38
CA THR A 258 10.03 10.42 -31.08
C THR A 258 8.68 10.63 -31.77
N ASP A 259 8.72 10.59 -33.09
CA ASP A 259 7.57 10.13 -33.88
C ASP A 259 7.88 8.67 -34.24
N GLU A 260 7.32 7.74 -33.46
CA GLU A 260 6.65 6.50 -33.91
C GLU A 260 6.03 5.77 -32.71
#